data_AF-A0A970ZSA0-F1
#
_entry.id   AF-A0A970ZSA0-F1
#
_cell.length_a   1.000
_cell.length_b   1.000
_cell.length_c   1.000
_cell.angle_alpha   90.00
_cell.angle_beta   90.00
_cell.angle_gamma   90.00
#
_symmetry.space_group_name_H-M   'P 1'
#
loop_
_entity.id
_entity.type
_entity.pdbx_description
1 polymer ?
#
loop_
_entity_poly.entity_id
_entity_poly.type
_entity_poly.pdbx_seq_one_letter_code
_entity_poly.pdbx_strand_id
1 'polypeptide(L)'
;MIARLEKDAAGHYDLIKGNSPLSREDREVLGEIFLLLLLQRFKTKSREELRKMIAELTPLHETRAGKELLEEGIERGMEEGLEKGMARGIERGMVKGRQKGVADLVRRMVAKGRTPAEIADLTDLSVAEIARLLAEEEN
;
A
#
# COMPACT_ATOMS: atom_id res chain seq x y z
N MET A 1 47.40 15.57 5.22
CA MET A 1 46.31 14.90 5.96
C MET A 1 45.00 15.69 5.90
N ILE A 2 44.98 16.99 6.27
CA ILE A 2 43.76 17.84 6.23
C ILE A 2 43.14 17.95 4.83
N ALA A 3 43.94 18.31 3.81
CA ALA A 3 43.47 18.47 2.44
C ALA A 3 42.89 17.18 1.83
N ARG A 4 43.30 16.01 2.34
CA ARG A 4 42.74 14.72 1.92
C ARG A 4 41.37 14.48 2.56
N LEU A 5 41.22 14.83 3.83
CA LEU A 5 39.94 14.77 4.53
C LEU A 5 38.90 15.71 3.90
N GLU A 6 39.28 16.92 3.48
CA GLU A 6 38.36 17.84 2.78
C GLU A 6 37.82 17.27 1.47
N LYS A 7 38.63 16.49 0.75
CA LYS A 7 38.27 15.90 -0.53
C LYS A 7 37.46 14.60 -0.37
N ASP A 8 37.81 13.79 0.63
CA ASP A 8 37.30 12.43 0.78
C ASP A 8 36.15 12.33 1.82
N ALA A 9 35.84 13.41 2.57
CA ALA A 9 34.86 13.40 3.66
C ALA A 9 33.45 12.98 3.22
N ALA A 10 32.99 13.40 2.04
CA ALA A 10 31.70 12.97 1.51
C ALA A 10 31.63 11.44 1.33
N GLY A 11 32.66 10.84 0.72
CA GLY A 11 32.72 9.39 0.56
C GLY A 11 32.79 8.64 1.89
N HIS A 12 33.49 9.18 2.90
CA HIS A 12 33.49 8.60 4.24
C HIS A 12 32.14 8.74 4.95
N TYR A 13 31.45 9.86 4.75
CA TYR A 13 30.11 10.08 5.29
C TYR A 13 29.06 9.16 4.66
N ASP A 14 29.13 8.96 3.34
CA ASP A 14 28.25 8.04 2.60
C ASP A 14 28.42 6.58 3.04
N LEU A 15 29.64 6.17 3.38
CA LEU A 15 29.90 4.84 3.95
C LEU A 15 29.25 4.66 5.33
N ILE A 16 29.08 5.74 6.09
CA ILE A 16 28.40 5.71 7.39
C ILE A 16 26.88 5.71 7.19
N LYS A 17 26.33 6.61 6.37
CA LYS A 17 24.90 6.84 6.23
C LYS A 17 24.20 5.95 5.18
N GLY A 18 24.83 5.73 4.03
CA GLY A 18 24.21 5.11 2.86
C GLY A 18 24.42 3.59 2.78
N ASN A 19 25.66 3.12 2.90
CA ASN A 19 26.03 1.74 2.56
C ASN A 19 26.57 0.93 3.76
N SER A 20 25.93 1.08 4.90
CA SER A 20 26.34 0.46 6.17
C SER A 20 25.30 -0.58 6.63
N PRO A 21 25.72 -1.74 7.17
CA PRO A 21 24.83 -2.73 7.78
C PRO A 21 24.25 -2.28 9.13
N LEU A 22 24.53 -1.05 9.56
CA LEU A 22 24.13 -0.49 10.85
C LEU A 22 22.65 -0.08 10.90
N SER A 23 22.10 -0.08 12.12
CA SER A 23 20.75 0.40 12.38
C SER A 23 20.60 1.88 12.00
N ARG A 24 19.37 2.38 11.84
CA ARG A 24 19.14 3.81 11.53
C ARG A 24 19.69 4.71 12.63
N GLU A 25 19.44 4.36 13.89
CA GLU A 25 19.89 5.11 15.07
C GLU A 25 21.42 5.16 15.13
N ASP A 26 22.11 4.03 14.93
CA ASP A 26 23.57 4.01 14.93
C ASP A 26 24.17 4.86 13.79
N ARG A 27 23.55 4.84 12.61
CA ARG A 27 23.97 5.69 11.47
C ARG A 27 23.78 7.17 11.75
N GLU A 28 22.74 7.54 12.49
CA GLU A 28 22.52 8.91 12.95
C GLU A 28 23.59 9.34 13.95
N VAL A 29 23.81 8.56 15.01
CA VAL A 29 24.82 8.85 16.02
C VAL A 29 26.22 8.94 15.43
N LEU A 30 26.61 8.00 14.55
CA LEU A 30 27.92 8.03 13.91
C LEU A 30 28.07 9.19 12.92
N GLY A 31 27.00 9.56 12.21
CA GLY A 31 26.99 10.73 11.36
C GLY A 31 27.22 12.02 12.16
N GLU A 32 26.57 12.15 13.32
CA GLU A 32 26.77 13.27 14.23
C GLU A 32 28.18 13.32 14.81
N ILE A 33 28.73 12.18 15.25
CA ILE A 33 30.11 12.09 15.74
C ILE A 33 31.09 12.50 14.64
N PHE A 34 30.88 12.06 13.40
CA PHE A 34 31.70 12.46 12.27
C PHE A 34 31.64 13.97 12.02
N LEU A 35 30.45 14.57 12.05
CA LEU A 35 30.27 16.02 11.91
C LEU A 35 30.95 16.80 13.04
N LEU A 36 30.85 16.31 14.29
CA LEU A 36 31.53 16.91 15.45
C LEU A 36 33.06 16.85 15.30
N LEU A 37 33.59 15.73 14.79
CA LEU A 37 35.02 15.59 14.49
C LEU A 37 35.46 16.59 13.41
N LEU A 38 34.66 16.77 12.35
CA LEU A 38 34.94 17.77 11.32
C LEU A 38 34.93 19.19 11.90
N LEU A 39 33.97 19.53 12.75
CA LEU A 39 33.90 20.83 13.44
C LEU A 39 35.15 21.07 14.31
N GLN A 40 35.60 20.06 15.05
CA GLN A 40 36.82 20.16 15.86
C GLN A 40 38.07 20.33 14.99
N ARG A 41 38.10 19.69 13.82
CA ARG A 41 39.25 19.69 12.91
C ARG A 41 39.36 20.96 12.07
N PHE A 42 38.23 21.53 11.65
CA PHE A 42 38.10 22.69 10.78
C PHE A 42 37.56 23.90 11.55
N LYS A 43 38.42 24.50 12.38
CA LYS A 43 38.06 25.63 13.26
C LYS A 43 37.59 26.89 12.52
N THR A 44 37.84 27.00 11.22
CA THR A 44 37.51 28.15 10.37
C THR A 44 36.29 27.94 9.47
N LYS A 45 35.76 26.71 9.38
CA LYS A 45 34.58 26.41 8.56
C LYS A 45 33.34 26.43 9.43
N SER A 46 32.27 27.01 8.91
CA SER A 46 30.95 26.98 9.52
C SER A 46 30.35 25.57 9.44
N ARG A 47 29.40 25.28 10.34
CA ARG A 47 28.64 24.02 10.34
C ARG A 47 27.96 23.78 8.98
N GLU A 48 27.52 24.83 8.32
CA GLU A 48 26.86 24.77 7.01
C GLU A 48 27.84 24.40 5.89
N GLU A 49 29.04 24.97 5.89
CA GLU A 49 30.09 24.62 4.93
C GLU A 49 30.54 23.17 5.10
N LEU A 50 30.57 22.66 6.33
CA LEU A 50 30.89 21.25 6.60
C LEU A 50 29.78 20.30 6.15
N ARG A 51 28.50 20.67 6.34
CA ARG A 51 27.37 19.89 5.81
C ARG A 51 27.39 19.78 4.29
N LYS A 52 27.67 20.89 3.61
CA LYS A 52 27.84 20.92 2.15
C LYS A 52 29.03 20.06 1.70
N MET A 53 30.12 20.06 2.48
CA MET A 53 31.31 19.24 2.21
C MET A 53 31.02 17.73 2.28
N ILE A 54 30.10 17.29 3.15
CA ILE A 54 29.70 15.88 3.28
C ILE A 54 28.41 15.53 2.52
N ALA A 55 27.90 16.46 1.69
CA ALA A 55 26.66 16.30 0.95
C ALA A 55 25.48 15.78 1.81
N GLU A 56 25.42 16.19 3.08
CA GLU A 56 24.33 15.83 3.98
C GLU A 56 23.05 16.53 3.52
N LEU A 57 22.30 15.85 2.65
CA LEU A 57 20.95 16.24 2.27
C LEU A 57 19.99 15.68 3.33
N THR A 58 19.14 16.55 3.87
CA THR A 58 17.99 16.09 4.67
C THR A 58 17.21 15.07 3.84
N PRO A 59 17.04 13.82 4.32
CA PRO A 59 16.28 12.82 3.59
C PRO A 59 14.91 13.37 3.20
N LEU A 60 14.46 13.13 1.96
CA LEU A 60 13.23 13.75 1.44
C LEU A 60 12.04 13.56 2.39
N HIS A 61 11.85 12.35 2.91
CA HIS A 61 10.78 11.99 3.85
C HIS A 61 10.84 12.72 5.21
N GLU A 62 11.98 13.32 5.58
CA GLU A 62 12.12 14.15 6.78
C GLU A 62 11.83 15.62 6.51
N THR A 63 11.89 16.05 5.24
CA THR A 63 11.52 17.41 4.84
C THR A 63 10.01 17.62 4.98
N ARG A 64 9.59 18.88 5.17
CA ARG A 64 8.17 19.24 5.18
C ARG A 64 7.45 18.76 3.91
N ALA A 65 8.04 19.02 2.74
CA ALA A 65 7.48 18.61 1.46
C ALA A 65 7.36 17.09 1.33
N GLY A 66 8.33 16.31 1.82
CA GLY A 66 8.25 14.84 1.77
C GLY A 66 7.25 14.26 2.76
N LYS A 67 7.03 14.90 3.91
CA LYS A 67 5.95 14.53 4.84
C LYS A 67 4.57 14.80 4.23
N GLU A 68 4.38 15.99 3.66
CA GLU A 68 3.15 16.37 2.96
C GLU A 68 2.85 15.39 1.80
N LEU A 69 3.85 15.07 0.96
CA LEU A 69 3.70 14.08 -0.11
C LEU A 69 3.38 12.67 0.39
N LEU A 70 3.95 12.26 1.51
CA LEU A 70 3.67 10.95 2.11
C LEU A 70 2.24 10.90 2.64
N GLU A 71 1.79 11.95 3.34
CA GLU A 71 0.42 12.07 3.84
C GLU A 71 -0.59 12.05 2.68
N GLU A 72 -0.39 12.87 1.65
CA GLU A 72 -1.24 12.88 0.45
C GLU A 72 -1.25 11.52 -0.28
N GLY A 73 -0.11 10.82 -0.29
CA GLY A 73 0.00 9.49 -0.89
C GLY A 73 -0.78 8.43 -0.11
N ILE A 74 -0.73 8.48 1.21
CA ILE A 74 -1.47 7.58 2.11
C ILE A 74 -2.98 7.85 1.98
N GLU A 75 -3.39 9.11 2.01
CA GLU A 75 -4.80 9.50 1.90
C GLU A 75 -5.40 9.03 0.58
N ARG A 76 -4.76 9.36 -0.56
CA ARG A 76 -5.21 8.90 -1.88
C ARG A 76 -5.23 7.38 -2.00
N GLY A 77 -4.18 6.71 -1.51
CA GLY A 77 -4.10 5.25 -1.55
C GLY A 77 -5.23 4.58 -0.75
N MET A 78 -5.59 5.16 0.40
CA MET A 78 -6.68 4.68 1.24
C MET A 78 -8.05 4.93 0.60
N GLU A 79 -8.28 6.12 0.06
CA GLU A 79 -9.52 6.49 -0.63
C GLU A 79 -9.76 5.58 -1.85
N GLU A 80 -8.78 5.46 -2.74
CA GLU A 80 -8.89 4.60 -3.92
C GLU A 80 -9.08 3.12 -3.53
N GLY A 81 -8.38 2.67 -2.49
CA GLY A 81 -8.48 1.31 -1.99
C GLY A 81 -9.89 1.00 -1.46
N LEU A 82 -10.46 1.92 -0.69
CA LEU A 82 -11.80 1.81 -0.13
C LEU A 82 -12.86 1.82 -1.23
N GLU A 83 -12.78 2.76 -2.17
CA GLU A 83 -13.74 2.88 -3.27
C GLU A 83 -13.74 1.62 -4.14
N LYS A 84 -12.56 1.18 -4.61
CA LYS A 84 -12.42 -0.02 -5.43
C LYS A 84 -12.86 -1.27 -4.66
N GLY A 85 -12.54 -1.36 -3.37
CA GLY A 85 -12.93 -2.46 -2.50
C GLY A 85 -14.45 -2.53 -2.32
N MET A 86 -15.08 -1.39 -2.01
CA MET A 86 -16.52 -1.28 -1.80
C MET A 86 -17.30 -1.57 -3.08
N ALA A 87 -16.91 -0.99 -4.22
CA ALA A 87 -17.57 -1.23 -5.50
C ALA A 87 -17.57 -2.72 -5.87
N ARG A 88 -16.40 -3.38 -5.78
CA ARG A 88 -16.26 -4.83 -6.04
C ARG A 88 -17.06 -5.67 -5.03
N GLY A 89 -17.08 -5.26 -3.77
CA GLY A 89 -17.84 -5.92 -2.72
C GLY A 89 -19.35 -5.87 -2.96
N ILE A 90 -19.87 -4.70 -3.29
CA ILE A 90 -21.29 -4.48 -3.59
C ILE A 90 -21.70 -5.27 -4.83
N GLU A 91 -20.94 -5.18 -5.92
CA GLU A 91 -21.25 -5.89 -7.16
C GLU A 91 -21.32 -7.41 -6.95
N ARG A 92 -20.29 -7.99 -6.33
CA ARG A 92 -20.26 -9.43 -6.00
C ARG A 92 -21.40 -9.83 -5.06
N GLY A 93 -21.67 -9.00 -4.05
CA GLY A 93 -22.75 -9.21 -3.09
C GLY A 93 -24.13 -9.19 -3.75
N MET A 94 -24.39 -8.23 -4.64
CA MET A 94 -25.65 -8.12 -5.37
C MET A 94 -25.87 -9.29 -6.32
N VAL A 95 -24.84 -9.70 -7.08
CA VAL A 95 -24.95 -10.85 -8.00
C VAL A 95 -25.22 -12.13 -7.23
N LYS A 96 -24.44 -12.40 -6.17
CA LYS A 96 -24.61 -13.60 -5.35
C LYS A 96 -25.97 -13.61 -4.63
N GLY A 97 -26.39 -12.45 -4.12
CA GLY A 97 -27.69 -12.28 -3.46
C GLY A 97 -28.85 -12.52 -4.42
N ARG A 98 -28.78 -11.97 -5.65
CA ARG A 98 -29.80 -12.20 -6.68
C ARG A 98 -29.88 -13.66 -7.09
N GLN A 99 -28.74 -14.31 -7.36
CA GLN A 99 -28.70 -15.73 -7.72
C GLN A 99 -29.30 -16.60 -6.62
N LYS A 100 -28.91 -16.37 -5.36
CA LYS A 100 -29.47 -17.09 -4.21
C LYS A 100 -30.98 -16.86 -4.07
N GLY A 101 -31.43 -15.61 -4.20
CA GLY A 101 -32.86 -15.28 -4.12
C GLY A 101 -33.70 -15.96 -5.21
N VAL A 102 -33.17 -16.05 -6.43
CA VAL A 102 -33.82 -16.76 -7.54
C VAL A 102 -33.86 -18.28 -7.27
N ALA A 103 -32.74 -18.88 -6.84
CA ALA A 103 -32.70 -20.30 -6.50
C ALA A 103 -33.69 -20.64 -5.39
N ASP A 104 -33.72 -19.85 -4.31
CA ASP A 104 -34.63 -20.05 -3.18
C ASP A 104 -36.10 -19.90 -3.61
N LEU A 105 -36.40 -19.02 -4.58
CA LEU A 105 -37.74 -18.88 -5.14
C LEU A 105 -38.16 -20.13 -5.91
N VAL A 106 -37.30 -20.62 -6.81
CA VAL A 106 -37.54 -21.83 -7.61
C VAL A 106 -37.80 -23.03 -6.70
N ARG A 107 -37.00 -23.22 -5.65
CA ARG A 107 -37.19 -24.30 -4.67
C ARG A 107 -38.52 -24.21 -3.94
N ARG A 108 -38.93 -23.00 -3.51
CA ARG A 108 -40.24 -22.80 -2.89
C ARG A 108 -41.39 -23.13 -3.83
N MET A 109 -41.24 -22.91 -5.14
CA MET A 109 -42.26 -23.28 -6.13
C MET A 109 -42.33 -24.79 -6.34
N VAL A 110 -41.18 -25.48 -6.43
CA VAL A 110 -41.11 -26.94 -6.53
C VAL A 110 -41.68 -27.60 -5.27
N ALA A 111 -41.35 -27.08 -4.09
CA ALA A 111 -41.88 -27.58 -2.81
C ALA A 111 -43.42 -27.43 -2.69
N LYS A 112 -44.02 -26.51 -3.45
CA LYS A 112 -45.47 -26.34 -3.57
C LYS A 112 -46.09 -27.24 -4.66
N GLY A 113 -45.32 -28.15 -5.25
CA GLY A 113 -45.76 -29.09 -6.26
C GLY A 113 -45.80 -28.55 -7.69
N ARG A 114 -45.22 -27.38 -7.96
CA ARG A 114 -45.13 -26.84 -9.33
C ARG A 114 -44.08 -27.61 -10.13
N THR A 115 -44.41 -27.90 -11.38
CA THR A 115 -43.49 -28.54 -12.32
C THR A 115 -42.47 -27.52 -12.87
N PRO A 116 -41.28 -27.96 -13.33
CA PRO A 116 -40.30 -27.08 -13.96
C PRO A 116 -40.85 -26.31 -15.18
N ALA A 117 -41.82 -26.88 -15.91
CA ALA A 117 -42.47 -26.22 -17.04
C ALA A 117 -43.37 -25.06 -16.56
N GLU A 118 -44.20 -25.27 -15.53
CA GLU A 118 -45.03 -24.21 -14.96
C GLU A 118 -44.21 -23.09 -14.30
N ILE A 119 -43.04 -23.42 -13.75
CA ILE A 119 -42.12 -22.43 -13.19
C ILE A 119 -41.50 -21.60 -14.33
N ALA A 120 -41.12 -22.23 -15.44
CA ALA A 120 -40.62 -21.53 -16.63
C ALA A 120 -41.68 -20.64 -17.28
N ASP A 121 -42.97 -20.98 -17.18
CA ASP A 121 -44.05 -20.13 -17.67
C ASP A 121 -44.33 -18.95 -16.71
N LEU A 122 -44.09 -19.11 -15.42
CA LEU A 122 -44.31 -18.08 -14.39
C LEU A 122 -43.12 -17.16 -14.12
N THR A 123 -41.95 -17.53 -14.63
CA THR A 123 -40.69 -16.82 -14.41
C THR A 123 -40.00 -16.65 -15.75
N ASP A 124 -39.16 -15.63 -15.91
CA ASP A 124 -38.36 -15.49 -17.14
C ASP A 124 -37.16 -16.45 -17.19
N LEU A 125 -37.30 -17.67 -16.66
CA LEU A 125 -36.26 -18.70 -16.59
C LEU A 125 -36.59 -19.85 -17.53
N SER A 126 -35.60 -20.35 -18.23
CA SER A 126 -35.72 -21.58 -19.00
C SER A 126 -35.75 -22.81 -18.09
N VAL A 127 -36.36 -23.90 -18.57
CA VAL A 127 -36.36 -25.21 -17.88
C VAL A 127 -34.92 -25.69 -17.60
N ALA A 128 -33.96 -25.37 -18.48
CA ALA A 128 -32.55 -25.68 -18.30
C ALA A 128 -31.88 -24.84 -17.20
N GLU A 129 -32.28 -23.59 -16.98
CA GLU A 129 -31.81 -22.76 -15.87
C GLU A 129 -32.41 -23.23 -14.54
N ILE A 130 -33.69 -23.58 -14.53
CA ILE A 130 -34.36 -24.16 -13.36
C ILE A 130 -33.68 -25.47 -12.94
N ALA A 131 -33.39 -26.36 -13.88
CA ALA A 131 -32.68 -27.60 -13.60
C ALA A 131 -31.27 -27.36 -13.02
N ARG A 132 -30.53 -26.36 -13.55
CA ARG A 132 -29.21 -25.97 -13.03
C ARG A 132 -29.28 -25.41 -11.61
N LEU A 133 -30.22 -24.51 -11.34
CA LEU A 133 -30.43 -23.92 -10.01
C LEU A 133 -30.82 -24.95 -8.94
N LEU A 134 -31.47 -26.04 -9.34
CA LEU A 134 -31.81 -27.16 -8.46
C LEU A 134 -30.63 -28.12 -8.24
N ALA A 135 -29.72 -28.26 -9.21
CA ALA A 135 -28.55 -29.13 -9.12
C ALA A 135 -27.36 -28.50 -8.38
N GLU A 136 -27.23 -27.17 -8.38
CA GLU A 136 -26.12 -26.43 -7.75
C GLU A 136 -26.04 -26.54 -6.21
N GLU A 137 -26.98 -27.23 -5.56
CA GLU A 137 -27.00 -27.42 -4.09
C GLU A 137 -26.52 -28.80 -3.61
N GLU A 138 -26.29 -29.76 -4.51
CA GLU A 138 -25.80 -31.11 -4.14
C GLU A 138 -24.26 -31.18 -3.99
N ASN A 139 -23.57 -30.04 -3.96
CA ASN A 139 -22.10 -29.93 -3.85
C ASN A 139 -21.70 -28.99 -2.70
#